data_AF-N6UE05-F1
#
_entry.id   AF-N6UE05-F1
#
_cell.length_a   1.000
_cell.length_b   1.000
_cell.length_c   1.000
_cell.angle_alpha   90.00
_cell.angle_beta   90.00
_cell.angle_gamma   90.00
#
_symmetry.space_group_name_H-M   'P 1'
#
loop_
_entity.id
_entity.type
_entity.pdbx_description
1 polymer ?
#
loop_
_entity_poly.entity_id
_entity_poly.type
_entity_poly.pdbx_seq_one_letter_code
_entity_poly.pdbx_strand_id
1 'polypeptide(L)'
;MSGISLVGSKVILAVANFLLLACGFTLMFGGMLVIFDADRILLSKLLVAGPLTNLPQPLFYYVAYFVLIMAVLIGECTVYAITWIWPQCLGLGLDTEELVKTVQRNYGSTGEDQLTAAVDLVQTSFNCCGINSANEYDTSLWRLQGRSPPFAIPLTCCVLKNRQDDRSYLNPLPINVLRCQALEKNRHEGYRHTTVRLHSMGKPSTKATFQGCEARLDQWYRQHYLAFLAIGLAVVLVEFIVLLSTILTCTRIYHHNQETKENDQNSAQIEGEAQHRGTNSCSNETYAMTESFRQNYKLLDKI
;
A
#
# COMPACT_ATOMS: atom_id res chain seq x y z
N MET A 1 11.33 -1.03 29.93
CA MET A 1 10.23 -0.06 29.77
C MET A 1 9.10 -0.82 29.13
N SER A 2 8.17 -1.24 29.98
CA SER A 2 7.13 -2.24 29.68
C SER A 2 5.80 -1.54 29.44
N GLY A 3 5.00 -2.09 28.53
CA GLY A 3 3.55 -1.87 28.53
C GLY A 3 2.98 -1.14 27.33
N ILE A 4 3.09 -1.71 26.12
CA ILE A 4 2.01 -1.55 25.16
C ILE A 4 1.05 -2.70 25.48
N SER A 5 -0.03 -2.38 26.19
CA SER A 5 -1.09 -3.33 26.55
C SER A 5 -1.62 -4.04 25.30
N LEU A 6 -2.10 -5.29 25.42
CA LEU A 6 -2.87 -6.01 24.39
C LEU A 6 -4.04 -5.17 23.82
N VAL A 7 -4.54 -4.21 24.62
CA VAL A 7 -5.52 -3.21 24.18
C VAL A 7 -4.89 -2.20 23.22
N GLY A 8 -3.64 -1.79 23.46
CA GLY A 8 -2.86 -0.92 22.59
C GLY A 8 -2.60 -1.55 21.21
N SER A 9 -2.23 -2.84 21.14
CA SER A 9 -2.05 -3.50 19.84
C SER A 9 -3.37 -3.62 19.05
N LYS A 10 -4.50 -3.90 19.73
CA LYS A 10 -5.84 -3.89 19.11
C LYS A 10 -6.26 -2.49 18.65
N VAL A 11 -5.95 -1.45 19.42
CA VAL A 11 -6.23 -0.06 19.05
C VAL A 11 -5.37 0.37 17.87
N ILE A 12 -4.08 0.01 17.84
CA ILE A 12 -3.20 0.31 16.71
C ILE A 12 -3.69 -0.40 15.45
N LEU A 13 -4.08 -1.68 15.55
CA LEU A 13 -4.62 -2.41 14.40
C LEU A 13 -5.96 -1.83 13.94
N ALA A 14 -6.82 -1.41 14.86
CA ALA A 14 -8.07 -0.73 14.54
C ALA A 14 -7.84 0.63 13.87
N VAL A 15 -6.86 1.41 14.34
CA VAL A 15 -6.48 2.69 13.75
C VAL A 15 -5.85 2.48 12.37
N ALA A 16 -4.97 1.51 12.20
CA ALA A 16 -4.37 1.17 10.90
C ALA A 16 -5.44 0.71 9.90
N ASN A 17 -6.34 -0.18 10.31
CA ASN A 17 -7.46 -0.62 9.48
C ASN A 17 -8.42 0.54 9.17
N PHE A 18 -8.67 1.44 10.11
CA PHE A 18 -9.48 2.64 9.89
C PHE A 18 -8.80 3.60 8.91
N LEU A 19 -7.49 3.80 9.01
CA LEU A 19 -6.71 4.62 8.07
C LEU A 19 -6.67 4.01 6.68
N LEU A 20 -6.51 2.69 6.57
CA LEU A 20 -6.58 1.96 5.30
C LEU A 20 -7.98 2.05 4.68
N LEU A 21 -9.03 1.90 5.50
CA LEU A 21 -10.42 2.02 5.06
C LEU A 21 -10.74 3.47 4.65
N ALA A 22 -10.27 4.47 5.40
CA ALA A 22 -10.44 5.88 5.09
C ALA A 22 -9.68 6.28 3.83
N CYS A 23 -8.46 5.77 3.64
CA CYS A 23 -7.67 5.92 2.40
C CYS A 23 -8.41 5.28 1.22
N GLY A 24 -8.89 4.05 1.37
CA GLY A 24 -9.70 3.38 0.35
C GLY A 24 -10.99 4.14 0.01
N PHE A 25 -11.70 4.66 1.01
CA PHE A 25 -12.90 5.47 0.82
C PHE A 25 -12.59 6.83 0.18
N THR A 26 -11.49 7.48 0.52
CA THR A 26 -11.09 8.74 -0.11
C THR A 26 -10.61 8.54 -1.54
N LEU A 27 -9.94 7.43 -1.84
CA LEU A 27 -9.57 7.05 -3.21
C LEU A 27 -10.81 6.68 -4.03
N MET A 28 -11.74 5.90 -3.47
CA MET A 28 -12.96 5.50 -4.16
C MET A 28 -13.91 6.68 -4.35
N PHE A 29 -14.14 7.49 -3.31
CA PHE A 29 -14.99 8.67 -3.37
C PHE A 29 -14.34 9.78 -4.21
N GLY A 30 -13.02 9.97 -4.12
CA GLY A 30 -12.27 10.89 -4.98
C GLY A 30 -12.33 10.46 -6.45
N GLY A 31 -12.14 9.17 -6.73
CA GLY A 31 -12.30 8.61 -8.08
C GLY A 31 -13.74 8.73 -8.60
N MET A 32 -14.74 8.48 -7.74
CA MET A 32 -16.15 8.63 -8.09
C MET A 32 -16.52 10.10 -8.33
N LEU A 33 -16.13 11.03 -7.46
CA LEU A 33 -16.33 12.46 -7.69
C LEU A 33 -15.69 12.90 -9.01
N VAL A 34 -14.47 12.44 -9.30
CA VAL A 34 -13.79 12.72 -10.57
C VAL A 34 -14.55 12.15 -11.78
N ILE A 35 -15.16 10.97 -11.66
CA ILE A 35 -15.93 10.33 -12.74
C ILE A 35 -17.32 10.96 -12.91
N PHE A 36 -17.97 11.40 -11.82
CA PHE A 36 -19.35 11.89 -11.83
C PHE A 36 -19.46 13.42 -12.03
N ASP A 37 -18.39 14.20 -11.90
CA ASP A 37 -18.43 15.65 -12.09
C ASP A 37 -18.36 16.08 -13.59
N ALA A 38 -19.20 15.51 -14.44
CA ALA A 38 -19.38 15.98 -15.82
C ALA A 38 -19.85 17.44 -15.89
N ASP A 39 -20.68 17.86 -14.92
CA ASP A 39 -21.25 19.20 -14.86
C ASP A 39 -20.23 20.26 -14.37
N ARG A 40 -19.32 19.92 -13.45
CA ARG A 40 -18.19 20.81 -13.06
C ARG A 40 -17.09 20.88 -14.11
N ILE A 41 -16.90 19.83 -14.92
CA ILE A 41 -16.07 19.89 -16.14
C ILE A 41 -16.63 20.91 -17.13
N LEU A 42 -17.97 21.06 -17.21
CA LEU A 42 -18.62 22.10 -18.01
C LEU A 42 -18.58 23.49 -17.35
N LEU A 43 -18.84 23.60 -16.04
CA LEU A 43 -18.84 24.87 -15.29
C LEU A 43 -17.44 25.49 -15.12
N SER A 44 -16.40 24.66 -15.07
CA SER A 44 -15.00 25.15 -15.07
C SER A 44 -14.57 25.77 -16.41
N LYS A 45 -15.25 25.44 -17.52
CA LYS A 45 -15.09 26.17 -18.80
C LYS A 45 -15.73 27.57 -18.78
N LEU A 46 -16.68 27.83 -17.89
CA LEU A 46 -17.34 29.14 -17.74
C LEU A 46 -16.63 30.07 -16.74
N LEU A 47 -16.01 29.52 -15.70
CA LEU A 47 -15.28 30.29 -14.68
C LEU A 47 -13.87 30.74 -15.13
N VAL A 48 -13.33 30.16 -16.20
CA VAL A 48 -12.06 30.56 -16.80
C VAL A 48 -12.33 31.12 -18.20
N ALA A 49 -12.93 32.31 -18.25
CA ALA A 49 -12.73 33.23 -19.38
C ALA A 49 -11.29 33.77 -19.29
N GLY A 50 -10.35 32.90 -19.62
CA GLY A 50 -8.94 33.14 -19.36
C GLY A 50 -8.04 32.11 -20.04
N PRO A 51 -6.73 32.28 -19.92
CA PRO A 51 -5.71 31.71 -20.81
C PRO A 51 -5.37 30.24 -20.51
N LEU A 52 -6.14 29.59 -19.64
CA LEU A 52 -6.00 28.17 -19.28
C LEU A 52 -7.01 27.27 -20.03
N THR A 53 -7.68 27.80 -21.05
CA THR A 53 -8.72 27.12 -21.85
C THR A 53 -8.20 26.02 -22.78
N ASN A 54 -6.89 25.97 -23.05
CA ASN A 54 -6.26 24.98 -23.95
C ASN A 54 -5.83 23.67 -23.26
N LEU A 55 -6.19 23.47 -21.99
CA LEU A 55 -5.95 22.20 -21.30
C LEU A 55 -7.10 21.23 -21.59
N PRO A 56 -6.83 19.97 -22.01
CA PRO A 56 -7.89 19.02 -22.37
C PRO A 56 -8.83 18.67 -21.19
N GLN A 57 -8.43 18.95 -19.95
CA GLN A 57 -9.18 18.74 -18.70
C GLN A 57 -9.06 19.97 -17.77
N PRO A 58 -10.03 20.24 -16.87
CA PRO A 58 -10.02 21.44 -16.03
C PRO A 58 -8.88 21.42 -14.99
N LEU A 59 -8.30 22.58 -14.67
CA LEU A 59 -7.17 22.69 -13.72
C LEU A 59 -7.44 22.05 -12.35
N PHE A 60 -8.69 22.11 -11.87
CA PHE A 60 -9.11 21.46 -10.63
C PHE A 60 -8.89 19.95 -10.63
N TYR A 61 -8.96 19.28 -11.79
CA TYR A 61 -8.68 17.86 -11.93
C TYR A 61 -7.20 17.55 -11.64
N TYR A 62 -6.27 18.32 -12.22
CA TYR A 62 -4.83 18.15 -11.99
C TYR A 62 -4.42 18.49 -10.54
N VAL A 63 -5.04 19.51 -9.95
CA VAL A 63 -4.79 19.87 -8.54
C VAL A 63 -5.32 18.79 -7.59
N ALA A 64 -6.53 18.29 -7.81
CA ALA A 64 -7.09 17.20 -7.01
C ALA A 64 -6.27 15.92 -7.14
N TYR A 65 -5.83 15.59 -8.37
CA TYR A 65 -4.95 14.46 -8.64
C TYR A 65 -3.60 14.58 -7.93
N PHE A 66 -2.97 15.76 -7.98
CA PHE A 66 -1.72 16.04 -7.27
C PHE A 66 -1.88 15.90 -5.75
N VAL A 67 -2.93 16.48 -5.17
CA VAL A 67 -3.21 16.40 -3.73
C VAL A 67 -3.44 14.94 -3.30
N LEU A 68 -4.17 14.17 -4.10
CA LEU A 68 -4.43 12.75 -3.84
C LEU A 68 -3.12 11.95 -3.84
N ILE A 69 -2.28 12.08 -4.87
CA ILE A 69 -1.00 11.34 -4.91
C ILE A 69 -0.07 11.78 -3.77
N MET A 70 -0.01 13.08 -3.46
CA MET A 70 0.78 13.57 -2.32
C MET A 70 0.29 12.98 -0.99
N ALA A 71 -1.02 12.86 -0.79
CA ALA A 71 -1.59 12.27 0.42
C ALA A 71 -1.25 10.78 0.54
N VAL A 72 -1.32 10.03 -0.56
CA VAL A 72 -0.93 8.61 -0.60
C VAL A 72 0.57 8.47 -0.28
N LEU A 73 1.43 9.23 -0.96
CA LEU A 73 2.87 9.16 -0.77
C LEU A 73 3.29 9.49 0.67
N ILE A 74 2.68 10.51 1.28
CA ILE A 74 2.89 10.82 2.70
C ILE A 74 2.42 9.65 3.58
N GLY A 75 1.24 9.10 3.31
CA GLY A 75 0.70 7.95 4.03
C GLY A 75 1.67 6.75 3.99
N GLU A 76 2.12 6.35 2.80
CA GLU A 76 3.07 5.25 2.63
C GLU A 76 4.39 5.50 3.36
N CYS A 77 4.95 6.71 3.24
CA CYS A 77 6.19 7.08 3.90
C CYS A 77 6.05 7.01 5.44
N THR A 78 4.91 7.42 6.00
CA THR A 78 4.67 7.32 7.44
C THR A 78 4.60 5.88 7.91
N VAL A 79 3.92 4.99 7.17
CA VAL A 79 3.84 3.55 7.49
C VAL A 79 5.23 2.91 7.41
N TYR A 80 6.02 3.25 6.38
CA TYR A 80 7.39 2.75 6.23
C TYR A 80 8.29 3.21 7.37
N ALA A 81 8.22 4.49 7.75
CA ALA A 81 8.98 5.05 8.88
C ALA A 81 8.62 4.39 10.21
N ILE A 82 7.32 4.18 10.48
CA ILE A 82 6.85 3.49 11.69
C ILE A 82 7.38 2.05 11.72
N THR A 83 7.30 1.35 10.59
CA THR A 83 7.78 -0.04 10.47
C THR A 83 9.29 -0.15 10.71
N TRP A 84 10.06 0.83 10.22
CA TRP A 84 11.51 0.88 10.40
C TRP A 84 11.94 1.18 11.84
N ILE A 85 11.29 2.16 12.50
CA ILE A 85 11.69 2.63 13.83
C ILE A 85 11.16 1.71 14.94
N TRP A 86 9.91 1.24 14.82
CA TRP A 86 9.24 0.41 15.83
C TRP A 86 8.45 -0.75 15.22
N PRO A 87 9.12 -1.82 14.77
CA PRO A 87 8.43 -3.04 14.33
C PRO A 87 7.57 -3.64 15.46
N GLN A 88 8.00 -3.46 16.71
CA GLN A 88 7.28 -3.90 17.92
C GLN A 88 5.86 -3.29 18.00
N CYS A 89 5.67 -2.01 17.61
CA CYS A 89 4.39 -1.31 17.71
C CYS A 89 3.33 -1.84 16.73
N LEU A 90 3.77 -2.41 15.61
CA LEU A 90 2.88 -3.05 14.63
C LEU A 90 2.59 -4.51 14.99
N GLY A 91 3.07 -5.01 16.13
CA GLY A 91 2.98 -6.42 16.50
C GLY A 91 3.87 -7.32 15.65
N LEU A 92 4.88 -6.74 14.98
CA LEU A 92 5.80 -7.46 14.11
C LEU A 92 7.07 -7.94 14.84
N GLY A 93 7.27 -7.49 16.08
CA GLY A 93 8.32 -8.02 16.96
C GLY A 93 7.92 -9.39 17.50
N LEU A 94 8.74 -10.41 17.23
CA LEU A 94 8.59 -11.73 17.83
C LEU A 94 9.09 -11.68 19.29
N ASP A 95 8.20 -11.37 20.25
CA ASP A 95 8.48 -11.59 21.67
C ASP A 95 8.23 -13.06 22.03
N THR A 96 9.32 -13.83 22.10
CA THR A 96 9.25 -15.27 22.35
C THR A 96 8.75 -15.60 23.73
N GLU A 97 8.98 -14.76 24.74
CA GLU A 97 8.54 -15.00 26.11
C GLU A 97 7.02 -14.85 26.25
N GLU A 98 6.44 -13.84 25.61
CA GLU A 98 4.98 -13.67 25.54
C GLU A 98 4.33 -14.78 24.71
N LEU A 99 4.98 -15.17 23.61
CA LEU A 99 4.49 -16.23 22.73
C LEU A 99 4.48 -17.60 23.44
N VAL A 100 5.55 -17.96 24.15
CA VAL A 100 5.62 -19.20 24.95
C VAL A 100 4.46 -19.25 25.96
N LYS A 101 4.23 -18.17 26.71
CA LYS A 101 3.13 -18.11 27.69
C LYS A 101 1.77 -18.24 27.04
N THR A 102 1.59 -17.62 25.88
CA THR A 102 0.34 -17.67 25.11
C THR A 102 0.07 -19.09 24.61
N VAL A 103 1.07 -19.75 24.02
CA VAL A 103 0.95 -21.15 23.57
C VAL A 103 0.66 -22.07 24.75
N GLN A 104 1.38 -21.94 25.87
CA GLN A 104 1.17 -22.79 27.04
C GLN A 104 -0.23 -22.69 27.64
N ARG A 105 -0.87 -21.51 27.59
CA ARG A 105 -2.21 -21.29 28.15
C ARG A 105 -3.34 -21.60 27.18
N ASN A 106 -3.19 -21.20 25.92
CA ASN A 106 -4.32 -21.10 24.99
C ASN A 106 -4.27 -22.15 23.86
N TYR A 107 -3.16 -22.86 23.66
CA TYR A 107 -3.09 -23.92 22.65
C TYR A 107 -4.12 -25.02 22.94
N GLY A 108 -4.94 -25.35 21.94
CA GLY A 108 -6.05 -26.30 22.06
C GLY A 108 -7.12 -25.90 23.10
N SER A 109 -7.23 -24.62 23.44
CA SER A 109 -8.31 -24.10 24.27
C SER A 109 -9.55 -23.82 23.42
N THR A 110 -10.74 -24.05 23.97
CA THR A 110 -12.02 -23.75 23.31
C THR A 110 -12.07 -22.26 22.94
N GLY A 111 -12.31 -21.97 21.65
CA GLY A 111 -12.36 -20.60 21.12
C GLY A 111 -11.05 -20.04 20.57
N GLU A 112 -9.93 -20.77 20.72
CA GLU A 112 -8.59 -20.38 20.27
C GLU A 112 -8.07 -21.32 19.14
N ASP A 113 -8.98 -21.73 18.25
CA ASP A 113 -8.67 -22.65 17.16
C ASP A 113 -7.69 -22.04 16.14
N GLN A 114 -7.76 -20.71 15.94
CA GLN A 114 -6.84 -19.98 15.06
C GLN A 114 -5.41 -19.98 15.59
N LEU A 115 -5.23 -19.83 16.91
CA LEU A 115 -3.91 -19.92 17.54
C LEU A 115 -3.35 -21.33 17.37
N THR A 116 -4.17 -22.35 17.63
CA THR A 116 -3.78 -23.76 17.48
C THR A 116 -3.35 -24.06 16.05
N ALA A 117 -4.17 -23.68 15.07
CA ALA A 117 -3.87 -23.85 13.64
C ALA A 117 -2.62 -23.08 13.19
N ALA A 118 -2.39 -21.86 13.70
CA ALA A 118 -1.20 -21.08 13.38
C ALA A 118 0.07 -21.75 13.93
N VAL A 119 0.04 -22.24 15.17
CA VAL A 119 1.17 -22.97 15.77
C VAL A 119 1.45 -24.26 14.99
N ASP A 120 0.41 -25.02 14.66
CA ASP A 120 0.51 -26.27 13.89
C ASP A 120 1.07 -26.04 12.47
N LEU A 121 0.68 -24.94 11.83
CA LEU A 121 1.21 -24.54 10.53
C LEU A 121 2.70 -24.22 10.62
N VAL A 122 3.13 -23.45 11.63
CA VAL A 122 4.55 -23.10 11.81
C VAL A 122 5.37 -24.37 12.06
N GLN A 123 4.88 -25.29 12.88
CA GLN A 123 5.59 -26.53 13.21
C GLN A 123 5.78 -27.47 12.02
N THR A 124 4.75 -27.60 11.19
CA THR A 124 4.82 -28.41 9.96
C THR A 124 5.61 -27.72 8.85
N SER A 125 5.44 -26.41 8.66
CA SER A 125 6.14 -25.63 7.61
C SER A 125 7.65 -25.59 7.85
N PHE A 126 8.08 -25.36 9.09
CA PHE A 126 9.49 -25.21 9.42
C PHE A 126 10.13 -26.49 9.96
N ASN A 127 9.36 -27.57 10.11
CA ASN A 127 9.80 -28.82 10.74
C ASN A 127 10.49 -28.54 12.09
N CYS A 128 9.78 -27.83 12.97
CA CYS A 128 10.22 -27.47 14.33
C CYS A 128 9.14 -27.86 15.36
N CYS A 129 9.44 -27.73 16.65
CA CYS A 129 8.46 -28.01 17.71
C CYS A 129 8.61 -27.08 18.91
N GLY A 130 7.49 -26.50 19.34
CA GLY A 130 7.46 -25.44 20.36
C GLY A 130 8.05 -24.12 19.85
N ILE A 131 8.02 -23.08 20.68
CA ILE A 131 8.59 -21.77 20.33
C ILE A 131 10.11 -21.82 20.48
N ASN A 132 10.59 -22.17 21.68
CA ASN A 132 12.01 -22.34 21.98
C ASN A 132 12.35 -23.84 22.15
N SER A 133 11.41 -24.64 22.66
CA SER A 133 11.53 -26.09 22.81
C SER A 133 10.17 -26.81 22.95
N ALA A 134 10.12 -28.12 22.69
CA ALA A 134 8.89 -28.90 22.87
C ALA A 134 8.58 -29.22 24.33
N ASN A 135 9.54 -29.05 25.24
CA ASN A 135 9.31 -29.24 26.66
C ASN A 135 8.30 -28.19 27.19
N GLU A 136 8.06 -27.11 26.43
CA GLU A 136 6.99 -26.15 26.71
C GLU A 136 5.60 -26.80 26.78
N TYR A 137 5.40 -27.91 26.06
CA TYR A 137 4.15 -28.67 26.12
C TYR A 137 4.00 -29.48 27.40
N ASP A 138 5.09 -29.85 28.08
CA ASP A 138 5.06 -30.58 29.35
C ASP A 138 4.30 -29.77 30.43
N THR A 139 4.46 -28.45 30.42
CA THR A 139 3.84 -27.50 31.35
C THR A 139 2.61 -26.78 30.78
N SER A 140 2.18 -27.13 29.57
CA SER A 140 1.03 -26.49 28.92
C SER A 140 -0.30 -26.96 29.51
N LEU A 141 -1.30 -26.07 29.55
CA LEU A 141 -2.66 -26.41 29.97
C LEU A 141 -3.27 -27.49 29.07
N TRP A 142 -2.93 -27.48 27.79
CA TRP A 142 -3.34 -28.50 26.82
C TRP A 142 -3.07 -29.93 27.31
N ARG A 143 -1.86 -30.16 27.83
CA ARG A 143 -1.44 -31.45 28.38
C ARG A 143 -1.95 -31.69 29.79
N LEU A 144 -1.84 -30.68 30.67
CA LEU A 144 -2.20 -30.81 32.08
C LEU A 144 -3.69 -31.00 32.32
N GLN A 145 -4.55 -30.42 31.48
CA GLN A 145 -6.00 -30.51 31.62
C GLN A 145 -6.60 -31.72 30.87
N GLY A 146 -5.76 -32.58 30.26
CA GLY A 146 -6.23 -33.77 29.55
C GLY A 146 -7.17 -33.46 28.38
N ARG A 147 -7.07 -32.25 27.79
CA ARG A 147 -7.92 -31.80 26.66
C ARG A 147 -7.57 -32.49 25.34
N SER A 148 -6.47 -33.23 25.32
CA SER A 148 -6.00 -34.03 24.20
C SER A 148 -5.91 -35.50 24.61
N PRO A 149 -5.94 -36.43 23.64
CA PRO A 149 -5.39 -37.78 23.85
C PRO A 149 -4.02 -37.71 24.55
N PRO A 150 -3.55 -38.80 25.21
CA PRO A 150 -2.36 -38.83 26.06
C PRO A 150 -1.06 -38.70 25.26
N PHE A 151 -0.92 -37.59 24.55
CA PHE A 151 0.17 -37.19 23.71
C PHE A 151 1.09 -36.28 24.51
N ALA A 152 2.39 -36.54 24.43
CA ALA A 152 3.41 -35.72 25.05
C ALA A 152 3.52 -34.36 24.35
N ILE A 153 3.30 -34.33 23.03
CA ILE A 153 3.42 -33.17 22.14
C ILE A 153 2.35 -33.22 21.03
N PRO A 154 2.05 -32.11 20.35
CA PRO A 154 1.21 -32.11 19.16
C PRO A 154 1.72 -33.04 18.06
N LEU A 155 0.82 -33.59 17.25
CA LEU A 155 1.19 -34.48 16.14
C LEU A 155 1.92 -33.73 15.01
N THR A 156 1.71 -32.43 14.89
CA THR A 156 2.42 -31.50 13.99
C THR A 156 3.91 -31.37 14.30
N CYS A 157 4.33 -31.67 15.53
CA CYS A 157 5.73 -31.81 15.91
C CYS A 157 6.37 -33.14 15.47
N CYS A 158 5.57 -34.10 15.00
CA CYS A 158 6.08 -35.39 14.54
C CYS A 158 6.51 -35.32 13.07
N VAL A 159 7.45 -36.18 12.72
CA VAL A 159 7.80 -36.49 11.34
C VAL A 159 6.58 -37.06 10.62
N LEU A 160 6.04 -36.31 9.66
CA LEU A 160 4.82 -36.66 8.93
C LEU A 160 5.09 -37.53 7.69
N LYS A 161 4.10 -38.35 7.32
CA LYS A 161 4.05 -39.09 6.05
C LYS A 161 3.49 -38.21 4.93
N ASN A 162 2.49 -37.39 5.23
CA ASN A 162 1.84 -36.46 4.29
C ASN A 162 2.56 -35.10 4.20
N ARG A 163 3.90 -35.08 4.20
CA ARG A 163 4.66 -33.81 4.14
C ARG A 163 4.45 -32.99 2.88
N GLN A 164 4.02 -33.63 1.80
CA GLN A 164 3.77 -32.99 0.52
C GLN A 164 2.37 -32.35 0.44
N ASP A 165 1.54 -32.54 1.47
CA ASP A 165 0.21 -31.94 1.54
C ASP A 165 0.30 -30.58 2.24
N ASP A 166 -0.13 -29.53 1.53
CA ASP A 166 -0.18 -28.15 2.04
C ASP A 166 -1.06 -28.02 3.30
N ARG A 167 -2.02 -28.93 3.51
CA ARG A 167 -2.90 -28.95 4.69
C ARG A 167 -2.52 -29.99 5.74
N SER A 168 -1.28 -30.47 5.71
CA SER A 168 -0.74 -31.42 6.69
C SER A 168 -0.77 -30.91 8.14
N TYR A 169 -0.86 -29.59 8.36
CA TYR A 169 -1.04 -28.99 9.69
C TYR A 169 -2.45 -29.21 10.27
N LEU A 170 -3.48 -29.36 9.44
CA LEU A 170 -4.86 -29.62 9.88
C LEU A 170 -5.12 -31.12 10.07
N ASN A 171 -4.42 -31.97 9.32
CA ASN A 171 -4.53 -33.42 9.41
C ASN A 171 -3.15 -34.08 9.39
N PRO A 172 -2.37 -33.97 10.48
CA PRO A 172 -1.04 -34.54 10.56
C PRO A 172 -1.11 -36.07 10.58
N LEU A 173 -0.37 -36.73 9.68
CA LEU A 173 -0.22 -38.18 9.66
C LEU A 173 1.23 -38.57 10.01
N PRO A 174 1.59 -38.76 11.30
CA PRO A 174 2.93 -39.15 11.68
C PRO A 174 3.34 -40.50 11.11
N ILE A 175 4.61 -40.65 10.72
CA ILE A 175 5.15 -41.94 10.27
C ILE A 175 5.05 -42.99 11.38
N ASN A 176 5.33 -42.60 12.62
CA ASN A 176 5.21 -43.48 13.77
C ASN A 176 4.81 -42.69 15.03
N VAL A 177 3.53 -42.78 15.38
CA VAL A 177 2.96 -42.07 16.54
C VAL A 177 3.62 -42.54 17.85
N LEU A 178 3.81 -43.84 18.04
CA LEU A 178 4.35 -44.40 19.28
C LEU A 178 5.78 -43.91 19.57
N ARG A 179 6.63 -43.90 18.54
CA ARG A 179 8.02 -43.40 18.65
C ARG A 179 8.04 -41.90 18.86
N CYS A 180 7.22 -41.15 18.11
CA CYS A 180 7.14 -39.70 18.29
C CYS A 180 6.65 -39.33 19.69
N GLN A 181 5.67 -40.03 20.25
CA GLN A 181 5.07 -39.70 21.54
C GLN A 181 5.84 -40.25 22.76
N ALA A 182 6.92 -41.02 22.55
CA ALA A 182 7.72 -41.55 23.64
C ALA A 182 8.38 -40.42 24.47
N LEU A 183 8.34 -40.54 25.81
CA LEU A 183 8.94 -39.56 26.73
C LEU A 183 10.48 -39.62 26.72
N GLU A 184 11.06 -40.80 26.55
CA GLU A 184 12.50 -41.02 26.55
C GLU A 184 13.16 -40.51 25.26
N LYS A 185 14.25 -39.74 25.39
CA LYS A 185 15.00 -39.14 24.26
C LYS A 185 15.41 -40.17 23.21
N ASN A 186 15.96 -41.29 23.66
CA ASN A 186 16.48 -42.35 22.79
C ASN A 186 15.39 -43.00 21.93
N ARG A 187 14.12 -42.92 22.36
CA ARG A 187 13.00 -43.58 21.68
C ARG A 187 12.32 -42.70 20.64
N HIS A 188 12.42 -41.37 20.78
CA HIS A 188 11.82 -40.41 19.85
C HIS A 188 12.83 -39.75 18.91
N GLU A 189 14.11 -40.09 18.99
CA GLU A 189 15.15 -39.60 18.09
C GLU A 189 14.82 -39.94 16.62
N GLY A 190 14.80 -38.92 15.75
CA GLY A 190 14.47 -39.07 14.33
C GLY A 190 12.97 -39.16 14.00
N TYR A 191 12.09 -39.18 15.01
CA TYR A 191 10.63 -39.20 14.83
C TYR A 191 9.94 -37.88 15.18
N ARG A 192 10.68 -36.93 15.77
CA ARG A 192 10.24 -35.56 16.06
C ARG A 192 11.00 -34.54 15.22
N HIS A 193 10.37 -33.40 14.98
CA HIS A 193 10.93 -32.18 14.40
C HIS A 193 11.88 -31.46 15.38
N THR A 194 12.87 -32.18 15.92
CA THR A 194 13.73 -31.69 17.01
C THR A 194 15.21 -31.96 16.79
N THR A 195 15.56 -32.63 15.68
CA THR A 195 16.93 -33.05 15.39
C THR A 195 17.52 -32.22 14.26
N VAL A 196 18.28 -31.17 14.60
CA VAL A 196 19.27 -30.61 13.69
C VAL A 196 20.62 -31.27 13.99
N ARG A 197 21.20 -31.98 13.02
CA ARG A 197 22.62 -32.34 13.07
C ARG A 197 23.40 -31.13 12.56
N LEU A 198 23.98 -30.35 13.47
CA LEU A 198 25.00 -29.39 13.05
C LEU A 198 26.21 -30.18 12.52
N HIS A 199 26.49 -30.03 11.23
CA HIS A 199 27.79 -30.38 10.67
C HIS A 199 28.83 -29.39 11.25
N SER A 200 29.40 -29.72 12.40
CA SER A 200 30.66 -29.13 12.82
C SER A 200 31.78 -30.00 12.23
N MET A 201 32.52 -29.46 11.25
CA MET A 201 33.76 -30.10 10.80
C MET A 201 34.66 -30.37 12.01
N GLY A 202 34.91 -31.64 12.32
CA GLY A 202 35.99 -32.04 13.23
C GLY A 202 35.63 -32.48 14.66
N LYS A 203 34.37 -32.78 15.02
CA LYS A 203 34.05 -33.39 16.34
C LYS A 203 33.13 -34.62 16.27
N PRO A 204 33.54 -35.82 16.77
CA PRO A 204 32.74 -37.04 16.73
C PRO A 204 31.78 -37.14 17.93
N SER A 205 31.06 -36.07 18.25
CA SER A 205 30.04 -36.07 19.30
C SER A 205 28.94 -35.08 18.95
N THR A 206 28.06 -35.50 18.05
CA THR A 206 26.85 -34.78 17.63
C THR A 206 25.88 -34.64 18.81
N LYS A 207 25.96 -33.53 19.53
CA LYS A 207 24.91 -33.12 20.49
C LYS A 207 23.70 -32.65 19.68
N ALA A 208 22.67 -33.48 19.60
CA ALA A 208 21.36 -33.06 19.09
C ALA A 208 20.81 -31.97 20.03
N THR A 209 20.93 -30.71 19.60
CA THR A 209 20.39 -29.56 20.31
C THR A 209 18.93 -29.39 19.88
N PHE A 210 18.07 -29.31 20.88
CA PHE A 210 16.65 -29.04 20.71
C PHE A 210 16.49 -27.63 20.14
N GLN A 211 15.98 -27.49 18.92
CA GLN A 211 15.73 -26.18 18.33
C GLN A 211 14.22 -25.98 18.21
N GLY A 212 13.69 -24.98 18.90
CA GLY A 212 12.32 -24.50 18.71
C GLY A 212 12.15 -23.80 17.37
N CYS A 213 10.93 -23.30 17.13
CA CYS A 213 10.58 -22.59 15.90
C CYS A 213 11.15 -21.18 15.80
N GLU A 214 11.58 -20.55 16.90
CA GLU A 214 12.07 -19.16 16.96
C GLU A 214 13.06 -18.84 15.82
N ALA A 215 14.16 -19.59 15.71
CA ALA A 215 15.22 -19.29 14.74
C ALA A 215 14.73 -19.39 13.28
N ARG A 216 13.84 -20.35 12.99
CA ARG A 216 13.27 -20.52 11.65
C ARG A 216 12.24 -19.45 11.34
N LEU A 217 11.47 -19.06 12.34
CA LEU A 217 10.45 -18.02 12.24
C LEU A 217 11.09 -16.63 12.04
N ASP A 218 12.15 -16.30 12.80
CA ASP A 218 12.92 -15.06 12.62
C ASP A 218 13.59 -15.02 11.24
N GLN A 219 14.18 -16.13 10.79
CA GLN A 219 14.78 -16.21 9.46
C GLN A 219 13.74 -16.01 8.34
N TRP A 220 12.61 -16.71 8.42
CA TRP A 220 11.51 -16.57 7.45
C TRP A 220 10.98 -15.12 7.44
N TYR A 221 10.77 -14.55 8.62
CA TYR A 221 10.32 -13.17 8.78
C TYR A 221 11.28 -12.19 8.11
N ARG A 222 12.60 -12.28 8.39
CA ARG A 222 13.61 -11.41 7.77
C ARG A 222 13.65 -11.52 6.25
N GLN A 223 13.50 -12.74 5.72
CA GLN A 223 13.55 -12.99 4.29
C GLN A 223 12.37 -12.34 3.54
N HIS A 224 11.16 -12.45 4.07
CA HIS A 224 9.98 -11.84 3.46
C HIS A 224 9.87 -10.34 3.74
N TYR A 225 10.32 -9.88 4.91
CA TYR A 225 10.35 -8.46 5.27
C TYR A 225 11.14 -7.62 4.27
N LEU A 226 12.33 -8.10 3.84
CA LEU A 226 13.12 -7.40 2.82
C LEU A 226 12.40 -7.29 1.47
N ALA A 227 11.67 -8.34 1.08
CA ALA A 227 10.88 -8.31 -0.15
C ALA A 227 9.73 -7.30 -0.07
N PHE A 228 9.02 -7.23 1.07
CA PHE A 228 7.97 -6.24 1.28
C PHE A 228 8.52 -4.81 1.28
N LEU A 229 9.68 -4.56 1.90
CA LEU A 229 10.33 -3.25 1.83
C LEU A 229 10.73 -2.88 0.39
N ALA A 230 11.26 -3.84 -0.38
CA ALA A 230 11.65 -3.61 -1.77
C ALA A 230 10.44 -3.27 -2.66
N ILE A 231 9.32 -3.99 -2.48
CA ILE A 231 8.07 -3.71 -3.19
C ILE A 231 7.54 -2.33 -2.80
N GLY A 232 7.51 -2.00 -1.50
CA GLY A 232 7.08 -0.67 -1.03
C GLY A 232 7.93 0.46 -1.59
N LEU A 233 9.26 0.31 -1.62
CA LEU A 233 10.17 1.28 -2.24
C LEU A 233 9.89 1.46 -3.73
N ALA A 234 9.62 0.37 -4.45
CA ALA A 234 9.29 0.44 -5.88
C ALA A 234 7.99 1.21 -6.12
N VAL A 235 6.96 1.02 -5.29
CA VAL A 235 5.71 1.78 -5.37
C VAL A 235 5.96 3.28 -5.17
N VAL A 236 6.67 3.67 -4.10
CA VAL A 236 7.02 5.08 -3.82
C VAL A 236 7.80 5.71 -4.98
N LEU A 237 8.72 4.97 -5.62
CA LEU A 237 9.45 5.47 -6.79
C LEU A 237 8.54 5.70 -8.00
N VAL A 238 7.59 4.80 -8.24
CA VAL A 238 6.60 4.98 -9.32
C VAL A 238 5.72 6.20 -9.06
N GLU A 239 5.22 6.36 -7.83
CA GLU A 239 4.42 7.54 -7.46
C GLU A 239 5.19 8.85 -7.62
N PHE A 240 6.47 8.85 -7.22
CA PHE A 240 7.34 10.02 -7.39
C PHE A 240 7.56 10.36 -8.87
N ILE A 241 7.74 9.36 -9.75
CA ILE A 241 7.86 9.57 -11.20
C ILE A 241 6.56 10.15 -11.78
N VAL A 242 5.40 9.66 -11.33
CA VAL A 242 4.08 10.16 -11.76
C VAL A 242 3.88 11.61 -11.32
N LEU A 243 4.25 11.96 -10.08
CA LEU A 243 4.22 13.34 -9.58
C LEU A 243 5.11 14.27 -10.42
N LEU A 244 6.37 13.88 -10.66
CA LEU A 244 7.28 14.66 -11.48
C LEU A 244 6.75 14.85 -12.91
N SER A 245 6.21 13.80 -13.51
CA SER A 245 5.63 13.87 -14.86
C SER A 245 4.44 14.81 -14.92
N THR A 246 3.58 14.79 -13.88
CA THR A 246 2.43 15.69 -13.75
C THR A 246 2.89 17.14 -13.59
N ILE A 247 3.86 17.41 -12.71
CA ILE A 247 4.44 18.75 -12.50
C ILE A 247 5.06 19.28 -13.80
N LEU A 248 5.90 18.50 -14.47
CA LEU A 248 6.56 18.91 -15.71
C LEU A 248 5.55 19.23 -16.82
N THR A 249 4.48 18.45 -16.91
CA THR A 249 3.37 18.69 -17.85
C THR A 249 2.67 20.01 -17.52
N CYS A 250 2.33 20.25 -16.25
CA CYS A 250 1.74 21.52 -15.81
C CYS A 250 2.64 22.72 -16.08
N THR A 251 3.95 22.62 -15.79
CA THR A 251 4.92 23.71 -16.01
C THR A 251 5.12 24.00 -17.50
N ARG A 252 5.22 22.96 -18.35
CA ARG A 252 5.30 23.11 -19.81
C ARG A 252 4.07 23.84 -20.36
N ILE A 253 2.89 23.46 -19.89
CA ILE A 253 1.62 24.05 -20.32
C ILE A 253 1.49 25.48 -19.82
N TYR A 254 1.88 25.75 -18.58
CA TYR A 254 1.90 27.10 -18.03
C TYR A 254 2.81 28.03 -18.84
N HIS A 255 4.03 27.58 -19.18
CA HIS A 255 4.98 28.35 -19.96
C HIS A 255 4.46 28.63 -21.38
N HIS A 256 3.95 27.60 -22.07
CA HIS A 256 3.38 27.76 -23.41
C HIS A 256 2.22 28.76 -23.44
N ASN A 257 1.35 28.73 -22.42
CA ASN A 257 0.24 29.69 -22.31
C ASN A 257 0.74 31.11 -22.02
N GLN A 258 1.85 31.27 -21.31
CA GLN A 258 2.45 32.58 -21.05
C GLN A 258 3.06 33.17 -22.33
N GLU A 259 3.81 32.38 -23.09
CA GLU A 259 4.37 32.79 -24.39
C GLU A 259 3.26 33.17 -25.39
N THR A 260 2.15 32.42 -25.40
CA THR A 260 1.01 32.72 -26.28
C THR A 260 0.39 34.08 -25.94
N LYS A 261 0.23 34.42 -24.65
CA LYS A 261 -0.27 35.75 -24.23
C LYS A 261 0.64 36.88 -24.67
N GLU A 262 1.95 36.73 -24.48
CA GLU A 262 2.91 37.77 -24.86
C GLU A 262 2.86 38.01 -26.38
N ASN A 263 2.72 36.94 -27.18
CA ASN A 263 2.57 37.04 -28.63
C ASN A 263 1.23 37.67 -29.07
N ASP A 264 0.11 37.32 -28.42
CA ASP A 264 -1.20 37.92 -28.70
C ASP A 264 -1.23 39.41 -28.35
N GLN A 265 -0.59 39.79 -27.23
CA GLN A 265 -0.50 41.17 -26.77
C GLN A 265 0.40 42.02 -27.67
N ASN A 266 1.51 41.45 -28.16
CA ASN A 266 2.35 42.07 -29.17
C ASN A 266 1.63 42.24 -30.52
N SER A 267 0.82 41.25 -30.94
CA SER A 267 0.06 41.29 -32.19
C SER A 267 -1.06 42.35 -32.17
N ALA A 268 -1.79 42.45 -31.05
CA ALA A 268 -2.82 43.48 -30.84
C ALA A 268 -2.24 44.90 -30.83
N GLN A 269 -1.01 45.08 -30.33
CA GLN A 269 -0.32 46.36 -30.35
C GLN A 269 0.13 46.75 -31.77
N ILE A 270 0.58 45.78 -32.58
CA ILE A 270 0.95 45.99 -33.99
C ILE A 270 -0.27 46.34 -34.85
N GLU A 271 -1.43 45.71 -34.65
CA GLU A 271 -2.69 46.07 -35.34
C GLU A 271 -3.18 47.47 -34.95
N GLY A 272 -3.06 47.85 -33.67
CA GLY A 272 -3.39 49.20 -33.19
C GLY A 272 -2.49 50.30 -33.80
N GLU A 273 -1.19 50.05 -33.93
CA GLU A 273 -0.27 50.98 -34.59
C GLU A 273 -0.45 51.04 -36.11
N ALA A 274 -0.79 49.92 -36.77
CA ALA A 274 -1.11 49.89 -38.20
C ALA A 274 -2.38 50.68 -38.53
N GLN A 275 -3.41 50.62 -37.67
CA GLN A 275 -4.64 51.39 -37.83
C GLN A 275 -4.40 52.90 -37.65
N HIS A 276 -3.49 53.29 -36.74
CA HIS A 276 -3.15 54.69 -36.51
C HIS A 276 -2.20 55.26 -37.58
N ARG A 277 -1.35 54.42 -38.19
CA ARG A 277 -0.49 54.80 -39.33
C ARG A 277 -1.25 54.85 -40.66
N GLY A 278 -2.36 54.12 -40.78
CA GLY A 278 -3.27 54.16 -41.93
C GLY A 278 -4.22 55.37 -41.98
N THR A 279 -4.34 56.15 -40.89
CA THR A 279 -5.23 57.34 -40.85
C THR A 279 -4.51 58.67 -41.12
N ASN A 280 -3.19 58.67 -41.35
CA ASN A 280 -2.40 59.87 -41.54
C ASN A 280 -1.60 59.84 -42.85
N SER A 281 -2.26 59.94 -44.02
CA SER A 281 -1.81 60.73 -45.18
C SER A 281 -2.66 60.49 -46.45
N CYS A 282 -2.97 61.60 -47.13
CA CYS A 282 -3.70 61.83 -48.40
C CYS A 282 -5.24 61.74 -48.38
N SER A 283 -6.03 62.77 -48.73
CA SER A 283 -5.76 64.11 -49.26
C SER A 283 -7.04 64.96 -49.12
N ASN A 284 -6.92 66.27 -48.87
CA ASN A 284 -7.95 67.23 -49.24
C ASN A 284 -7.88 67.45 -50.76
N GLU A 285 -8.92 67.10 -51.50
CA GLU A 285 -9.26 67.66 -52.82
C GLU A 285 -10.78 67.80 -52.91
N THR A 286 -11.17 69.05 -53.11
CA THR A 286 -12.49 69.64 -53.23
C THR A 286 -13.25 69.16 -54.47
N TYR A 287 -14.44 68.54 -54.36
CA TYR A 287 -15.43 68.57 -55.46
C TYR A 287 -16.89 68.62 -54.95
N ALA A 288 -17.42 69.84 -55.00
CA ALA A 288 -18.74 70.24 -55.47
C ALA A 288 -19.90 69.23 -55.32
N MET A 289 -20.81 69.58 -54.40
CA MET A 289 -22.20 69.14 -54.42
C MET A 289 -22.84 69.49 -55.77
N THR A 290 -23.16 68.49 -56.59
CA THR A 290 -23.92 68.69 -57.83
C THR A 290 -25.41 68.61 -57.52
N GLU A 291 -26.12 69.71 -57.72
CA GLU A 291 -27.59 69.89 -57.62
C GLU A 291 -28.43 68.99 -58.57
N SER A 292 -27.84 67.95 -59.18
CA SER A 292 -28.53 67.04 -60.11
C SER A 292 -29.28 65.89 -59.43
N PHE A 293 -29.00 65.58 -58.16
CA PHE A 293 -29.65 64.47 -57.45
C PHE A 293 -30.99 64.84 -56.79
N ARG A 294 -31.36 66.13 -56.72
CA ARG A 294 -32.66 66.57 -56.16
C ARG A 294 -33.83 66.42 -57.15
N GLN A 295 -33.55 66.26 -58.44
CA GLN A 295 -34.58 66.25 -59.49
C GLN A 295 -35.20 64.86 -59.73
N ASN A 296 -34.54 63.78 -59.30
CA ASN A 296 -35.02 62.40 -59.52
C ASN A 296 -35.90 61.83 -58.38
N TYR A 297 -35.92 62.42 -57.19
CA TYR A 297 -36.84 61.99 -56.12
C TYR A 297 -38.20 62.71 -56.12
N LYS A 298 -38.34 63.82 -56.87
CA LYS A 298 -39.62 64.54 -57.02
C LYS A 298 -40.49 64.02 -58.17
N LEU A 299 -40.06 62.98 -58.90
CA LEU A 299 -40.87 62.34 -59.94
C LEU A 299 -41.54 61.04 -59.46
N LEU A 300 -41.30 60.61 -58.23
CA LEU A 300 -41.89 59.40 -57.63
C LEU A 300 -42.97 59.72 -56.57
N ASP A 301 -43.65 60.86 -56.74
CA ASP A 301 -44.78 61.29 -55.90
C ASP A 301 -45.90 61.92 -56.74
N LYS A 302 -46.00 61.49 -58.01
CA LYS A 302 -47.07 61.88 -58.93
C LYS A 302 -47.61 60.67 -59.70
N ILE A 303 -48.21 59.75 -58.95
CA ILE A 303 -49.37 58.95 -59.36
C ILE A 303 -50.35 58.98 -58.19
#